data_AF-A0A812ZDQ8-F1
#
_entry.id   AF-A0A812ZDQ8-F1
#
_cell.length_a   1.000
_cell.length_b   1.000
_cell.length_c   1.000
_cell.angle_alpha   90.00
_cell.angle_beta   90.00
_cell.angle_gamma   90.00
#
_symmetry.space_group_name_H-M   'P 1'
#
loop_
_entity.id
_entity.type
_entity.pdbx_description
1 polymer ?
#
loop_
_entity_poly.entity_id
_entity_poly.type
_entity_poly.pdbx_seq_one_letter_code
_entity_poly.pdbx_strand_id
1 'polypeptide(L)'
;MKLRMLGLLDPAFANDGEPVDMHEYIERGNQMVKAGRFKAAAGLFSEALKACSQQRAVDLDLEVDIIKSRAKCWKALGCFSELKEDASKVLKLTGNRDNDALQWHRAADEGLQHKSRNGNRDREVLQPREASGMEARIFR
;
A
#
# COMPACT_ATOMS: atom_id res chain seq x y z
N MET A 1 24.69 25.20 -22.48
CA MET A 1 24.82 24.96 -21.02
C MET A 1 24.23 26.15 -20.27
N LYS A 2 23.17 25.96 -19.49
CA LYS A 2 22.59 27.05 -18.68
C LYS A 2 22.34 26.51 -17.27
N LEU A 3 23.30 26.77 -16.38
CA LEU A 3 23.14 26.62 -14.94
C LEU A 3 22.06 27.60 -14.47
N ARG A 4 21.14 27.15 -13.61
CA ARG A 4 20.43 28.02 -12.67
C ARG A 4 20.53 27.43 -11.28
N MET A 5 21.30 28.11 -10.45
CA MET A 5 21.38 27.94 -9.00
C MET A 5 20.20 28.65 -8.34
N LEU A 6 19.61 27.97 -7.35
CA LEU A 6 19.02 28.47 -6.10
C LEU A 6 18.25 29.80 -6.14
N GLY A 7 16.93 29.70 -6.09
CA GLY A 7 16.03 30.76 -5.64
C GLY A 7 15.13 30.22 -4.54
N LEU A 8 15.17 30.86 -3.37
CA LEU A 8 14.14 30.77 -2.32
C LEU A 8 12.76 30.95 -2.97
N LEU A 9 11.80 30.07 -2.67
CA LEU A 9 10.38 30.34 -2.94
C LEU A 9 9.59 30.30 -1.63
N ASP A 10 9.02 31.46 -1.31
CA ASP A 10 8.03 31.71 -0.27
C ASP A 10 6.79 30.79 -0.35
N PRO A 11 6.10 30.50 0.77
CA PRO A 11 5.17 29.38 0.91
C PRO A 11 3.70 29.70 0.53
N ALA A 12 3.44 30.63 -0.40
CA ALA A 12 2.09 31.15 -0.62
C ALA A 12 1.63 31.23 -2.09
N PHE A 13 2.19 30.42 -2.99
CA PHE A 13 1.65 30.32 -4.33
C PHE A 13 0.42 29.42 -4.33
N ALA A 14 -0.74 30.06 -4.48
CA ALA A 14 -1.94 29.47 -5.00
C ALA A 14 -1.58 28.55 -6.17
N ASN A 15 -1.83 27.25 -6.01
CA ASN A 15 -1.53 26.28 -7.04
C ASN A 15 -2.70 26.28 -8.04
N ASP A 16 -2.59 27.13 -9.06
CA ASP A 16 -3.51 27.26 -10.19
C ASP A 16 -3.46 26.00 -11.07
N GLY A 17 -3.98 24.86 -10.59
CA GLY A 17 -4.30 23.69 -11.43
C GLY A 17 -3.15 23.06 -12.25
N GLU A 18 -1.91 23.52 -12.09
CA GLU A 18 -0.77 22.99 -12.81
C GLU A 18 -0.48 21.56 -12.33
N PRO A 19 -0.23 20.62 -13.25
CA PRO A 19 0.10 19.25 -12.88
C PRO A 19 1.39 19.28 -12.05
N VAL A 20 1.25 19.02 -10.76
CA VAL A 20 2.36 18.86 -9.82
C VAL A 20 3.32 17.81 -10.39
N ASP A 21 4.60 18.18 -10.51
CA ASP A 21 5.60 17.33 -11.11
C ASP A 21 5.76 16.02 -10.31
N MET A 22 5.98 14.90 -11.00
CA MET A 22 6.14 13.58 -10.40
C MET A 22 7.22 13.58 -9.29
N HIS A 23 8.32 14.31 -9.48
CA HIS A 23 9.39 14.40 -8.49
C HIS A 23 8.95 15.11 -7.20
N GLU A 24 8.04 16.08 -7.28
CA GLU A 24 7.51 16.78 -6.10
C GLU A 24 6.64 15.83 -5.25
N TYR A 25 5.83 14.98 -5.88
CA TYR A 25 5.08 13.94 -5.17
C TYR A 25 6.00 12.95 -4.45
N ILE A 26 7.10 12.55 -5.08
CA ILE A 26 8.08 11.65 -4.48
C ILE A 26 8.75 12.31 -3.27
N GLU A 27 9.19 13.56 -3.42
CA GLU A 27 9.87 14.28 -2.33
C GLU A 27 8.94 14.47 -1.12
N ARG A 28 7.70 14.94 -1.35
CA ARG A 28 6.70 15.07 -0.28
C ARG A 28 6.37 13.71 0.33
N GLY A 29 6.27 12.65 -0.48
CA GLY A 29 6.07 11.28 0.00
C GLY A 29 7.16 10.87 0.98
N ASN A 30 8.43 11.11 0.62
CA ASN A 30 9.58 10.83 1.47
C ASN A 30 9.58 11.65 2.77
N GLN A 31 9.17 12.92 2.72
CA GLN A 31 9.00 13.74 3.93
C GLN A 31 7.93 13.16 4.86
N MET A 32 6.80 12.70 4.30
CA MET A 32 5.74 12.05 5.07
C MET A 32 6.18 10.71 5.68
N VAL A 33 7.01 9.93 4.98
CA VAL A 33 7.64 8.71 5.55
C VAL A 33 8.51 9.07 6.76
N LYS A 34 9.38 10.09 6.63
CA LYS A 34 10.23 10.56 7.74
C LYS A 34 9.41 11.05 8.93
N ALA A 35 8.24 11.63 8.68
CA ALA A 35 7.29 12.06 9.70
C ALA A 35 6.41 10.92 10.26
N GLY A 36 6.59 9.67 9.83
CA GLY A 36 5.78 8.51 10.25
C GLY A 36 4.35 8.49 9.71
N ARG A 37 4.02 9.40 8.78
CA ARG A 37 2.68 9.52 8.17
C ARG A 37 2.55 8.61 6.95
N PHE A 38 2.65 7.30 7.17
CA PHE A 38 2.71 6.30 6.08
C PHE A 38 1.49 6.30 5.16
N LYS A 39 0.28 6.55 5.68
CA LYS A 39 -0.93 6.61 4.85
C LYS A 39 -0.91 7.79 3.87
N ALA A 40 -0.47 8.96 4.34
CA ALA A 40 -0.32 10.14 3.49
C ALA A 40 0.81 9.94 2.47
N ALA A 41 1.93 9.36 2.90
CA ALA A 41 3.05 9.02 2.01
C ALA A 41 2.60 8.07 0.88
N ALA A 42 1.84 7.02 1.20
CA ALA A 42 1.35 6.08 0.20
C ALA A 42 0.40 6.74 -0.83
N GLY A 43 -0.40 7.72 -0.39
CA GLY A 43 -1.21 8.55 -1.28
C GLY A 43 -0.35 9.35 -2.25
N LEU A 44 0.68 10.03 -1.75
CA LEU A 44 1.61 10.83 -2.58
C LEU A 44 2.37 9.96 -3.60
N PHE A 45 2.87 8.79 -3.20
CA PHE A 45 3.49 7.86 -4.14
C PHE A 45 2.51 7.31 -5.18
N SER A 46 1.22 7.20 -4.83
CA SER A 46 0.20 6.79 -5.80
C SER A 46 -0.03 7.86 -6.86
N GLU A 47 -0.03 9.14 -6.48
CA GLU A 47 -0.08 10.25 -7.44
C GLU A 47 1.19 10.31 -8.30
N ALA A 48 2.37 10.07 -7.71
CA ALA A 48 3.62 9.95 -8.46
C ALA A 48 3.55 8.85 -9.54
N LEU A 49 3.01 7.67 -9.22
CA LEU A 49 2.83 6.58 -10.19
C LEU A 49 1.83 6.91 -11.29
N LYS A 50 0.75 7.63 -10.97
CA LYS A 50 -0.18 8.12 -12.00
C LYS A 50 0.53 9.08 -12.95
N ALA A 51 1.34 10.00 -12.43
CA ALA A 51 2.13 10.91 -13.24
C ALA A 51 3.15 10.15 -14.10
N CYS A 52 3.85 9.14 -13.57
CA CYS A 52 4.71 8.25 -14.38
C CYS A 52 3.94 7.62 -15.54
N SER A 53 2.76 7.05 -15.30
CA SER A 53 1.97 6.37 -16.34
C SER A 53 1.48 7.29 -17.48
N GLN A 54 1.43 8.59 -17.23
CA GLN A 54 1.04 9.60 -18.21
C GLN A 54 2.20 10.11 -19.05
N GLN A 55 3.45 9.81 -18.66
CA GLN A 55 4.63 10.20 -19.42
C GLN A 55 4.83 9.29 -20.64
N ARG A 56 5.26 9.89 -21.76
CA ARG A 56 5.46 9.18 -23.04
C ARG A 56 6.62 8.17 -23.00
N ALA A 57 7.56 8.38 -22.09
CA ALA A 57 8.64 7.47 -21.77
C ALA A 57 8.69 7.35 -20.25
N VAL A 58 8.63 6.13 -19.74
CA VAL A 58 8.67 5.84 -18.31
C VAL A 58 10.06 5.33 -17.97
N ASP A 59 10.71 5.99 -17.01
CA ASP A 59 11.91 5.46 -16.38
C ASP A 59 11.49 4.30 -15.44
N LEU A 60 11.80 3.08 -15.85
CA LEU A 60 11.42 1.86 -15.13
C LEU A 60 12.12 1.76 -13.77
N ASP A 61 13.34 2.28 -13.64
CA ASP A 61 14.07 2.24 -12.37
C ASP A 61 13.40 3.19 -11.37
N LEU A 62 13.01 4.38 -11.84
CA LEU A 62 12.25 5.33 -11.03
C LEU A 62 10.86 4.80 -10.65
N GLU A 63 10.13 4.17 -11.58
CA GLU A 63 8.85 3.54 -11.29
C GLU A 63 9.00 2.46 -10.20
N VAL A 64 10.01 1.60 -10.32
CA VAL A 64 10.32 0.58 -9.30
C VAL A 64 10.60 1.23 -7.95
N ASP A 65 11.40 2.30 -7.89
CA ASP A 65 11.71 2.99 -6.63
C ASP A 65 10.49 3.61 -5.96
N ILE A 66 9.56 4.17 -6.74
CA ILE A 66 8.30 4.70 -6.22
C ILE A 66 7.44 3.56 -5.66
N ILE A 67 7.30 2.44 -6.39
CA ILE A 67 6.53 1.27 -5.94
C ILE A 67 7.16 0.70 -4.66
N LYS A 68 8.49 0.58 -4.59
CA LYS A 68 9.20 0.10 -3.40
C LYS A 68 8.97 1.03 -2.20
N SER A 69 8.97 2.33 -2.41
CA SER A 69 8.72 3.32 -1.35
C SER A 69 7.28 3.23 -0.83
N ARG A 70 6.31 3.02 -1.73
CA ARG A 70 4.91 2.78 -1.36
C ARG A 70 4.71 1.45 -0.64
N ALA A 71 5.37 0.38 -1.09
CA ALA A 71 5.33 -0.93 -0.43
C ALA A 71 5.83 -0.87 1.02
N LYS A 72 6.92 -0.13 1.28
CA LYS A 72 7.39 0.11 2.66
C LYS A 72 6.32 0.77 3.54
N CYS A 73 5.54 1.70 2.98
CA CYS A 73 4.42 2.33 3.68
C CYS A 73 3.31 1.31 3.99
N TRP A 74 2.94 0.45 3.04
CA TRP A 74 1.92 -0.59 3.26
C TRP A 74 2.37 -1.62 4.30
N LYS A 75 3.64 -2.01 4.27
CA LYS A 75 4.24 -2.87 5.29
C LYS A 75 4.13 -2.25 6.68
N ALA A 76 4.44 -0.96 6.82
CA ALA A 76 4.33 -0.25 8.10
C ALA A 76 2.89 -0.13 8.61
N LEU A 77 1.91 -0.07 7.70
CA LEU A 77 0.48 0.00 8.03
C LEU A 77 -0.18 -1.38 8.26
N GLY A 78 0.51 -2.48 7.94
CA GLY A 78 -0.08 -3.83 7.94
C GLY A 78 -1.11 -4.06 6.82
N CYS A 79 -1.11 -3.23 5.78
CA CYS A 79 -1.97 -3.38 4.60
C CYS A 79 -1.40 -4.45 3.66
N PHE A 80 -1.60 -5.72 4.01
CA PHE A 80 -1.00 -6.84 3.29
C PHE A 80 -1.53 -7.04 1.86
N SER A 81 -2.77 -6.63 1.56
CA SER A 81 -3.32 -6.69 0.20
C SER A 81 -2.52 -5.81 -0.76
N GLU A 82 -2.41 -4.53 -0.45
CA GLU A 82 -1.72 -3.53 -1.27
C GLU A 82 -0.21 -3.80 -1.30
N LEU A 83 0.36 -4.27 -0.18
CA LEU A 83 1.76 -4.71 -0.13
C LEU A 83 2.05 -5.83 -1.13
N LYS A 84 1.15 -6.82 -1.25
CA LYS A 84 1.30 -7.94 -2.18
C LYS A 84 1.28 -7.45 -3.62
N GLU A 85 0.35 -6.56 -3.95
CA GLU A 85 0.23 -6.00 -5.30
C GLU A 85 1.49 -5.24 -5.72
N ASP A 86 2.01 -4.39 -4.84
CA ASP A 86 3.24 -3.62 -5.11
C ASP A 86 4.46 -4.53 -5.22
N ALA A 87 4.58 -5.52 -4.32
CA ALA A 87 5.66 -6.51 -4.40
C ALA A 87 5.61 -7.32 -5.71
N SER A 88 4.44 -7.81 -6.13
CA SER A 88 4.28 -8.54 -7.38
C SER A 88 4.65 -7.68 -8.60
N LYS A 89 4.34 -6.38 -8.59
CA LYS A 89 4.74 -5.46 -9.67
C LYS A 89 6.25 -5.30 -9.76
N VAL A 90 6.92 -5.05 -8.63
CA VAL A 90 8.39 -4.92 -8.61
C VAL A 90 9.07 -6.20 -9.11
N LEU A 91 8.58 -7.38 -8.71
CA LEU A 91 9.13 -8.65 -9.20
C LEU A 91 8.93 -8.82 -10.71
N LYS A 92 7.79 -8.41 -11.27
CA LYS A 92 7.58 -8.43 -12.72
C LYS A 92 8.56 -7.51 -13.45
N LEU A 93 8.77 -6.29 -12.94
CA LEU A 93 9.64 -5.29 -13.56
C LEU A 93 11.14 -5.67 -13.47
N THR A 94 11.56 -6.23 -12.33
CA THR A 94 12.97 -6.61 -12.08
C THR A 94 13.32 -8.02 -12.56
N GLY A 95 12.34 -8.78 -13.06
CA GLY A 95 12.53 -10.19 -13.43
C GLY A 95 12.82 -11.09 -12.23
N ASN A 96 12.11 -10.86 -11.12
CA ASN A 96 12.16 -11.66 -9.88
C ASN A 96 13.52 -11.63 -9.16
N ARG A 97 14.30 -10.56 -9.36
CA ARG A 97 15.65 -10.39 -8.78
C ARG A 97 15.67 -9.52 -7.51
N ASP A 98 14.58 -8.83 -7.21
CA ASP A 98 14.51 -7.96 -6.04
C ASP A 98 14.18 -8.75 -4.76
N ASN A 99 15.17 -8.83 -3.86
CA ASN A 99 15.05 -9.56 -2.59
C ASN A 99 14.04 -8.92 -1.63
N ASP A 100 13.89 -7.59 -1.63
CA ASP A 100 12.93 -6.90 -0.77
C ASP A 100 11.51 -7.26 -1.19
N ALA A 101 11.24 -7.23 -2.50
CA ALA A 101 9.93 -7.55 -3.05
C ALA A 101 9.57 -9.03 -2.83
N LEU A 102 10.53 -9.97 -2.93
CA LEU A 102 10.31 -11.37 -2.56
C LEU A 102 9.90 -11.51 -1.09
N GLN A 103 10.59 -10.81 -0.19
CA GLN A 103 10.27 -10.83 1.24
C GLN A 103 8.90 -10.20 1.54
N TRP A 104 8.59 -9.06 0.92
CA TRP A 104 7.28 -8.41 1.07
C TRP A 104 6.14 -9.28 0.57
N HIS A 105 6.34 -9.96 -0.56
CA HIS A 105 5.34 -10.88 -1.10
C HIS A 105 5.04 -12.03 -0.13
N ARG A 106 6.08 -12.65 0.45
CA ARG A 106 5.91 -13.71 1.46
C ARG A 106 5.20 -13.20 2.72
N ALA A 107 5.65 -12.07 3.25
CA ALA A 107 5.04 -11.44 4.43
C ALA A 107 3.57 -11.09 4.21
N ALA A 108 3.22 -10.63 3.00
CA ALA A 108 1.85 -10.34 2.64
C ALA A 108 0.97 -11.60 2.54
N ASP A 109 1.49 -12.68 1.94
CA ASP A 109 0.79 -13.98 1.90
C ASP A 109 0.51 -14.52 3.30
N GLU A 110 1.51 -14.48 4.20
CA GLU A 110 1.34 -14.89 5.59
C GLU A 110 0.32 -14.02 6.34
N GLY A 111 0.39 -12.69 6.16
CA GLY A 111 -0.53 -11.75 6.79
C GLY A 111 -1.98 -11.91 6.34
N LEU A 112 -2.21 -12.16 5.05
CA LEU A 112 -3.54 -12.41 4.50
C LEU A 112 -4.12 -13.75 4.95
N GLN A 113 -3.29 -14.80 5.04
CA GLN A 113 -3.72 -16.10 5.56
C GLN A 113 -4.15 -16.03 7.03
N HIS A 114 -3.43 -15.28 7.87
CA HIS A 114 -3.81 -15.06 9.26
C HIS A 114 -5.13 -14.30 9.40
N LYS A 115 -5.33 -13.25 8.59
CA LYS A 115 -6.59 -12.49 8.56
C LYS A 115 -7.79 -13.36 8.15
N SER A 116 -7.62 -14.23 7.15
CA SER A 116 -8.65 -15.15 6.70
C SER A 116 -9.01 -16.20 7.78
N ARG A 117 -8.00 -16.78 8.44
CA ARG A 117 -8.20 -17.73 9.54
C ARG A 117 -8.94 -17.12 10.73
N ASN A 118 -8.60 -15.89 11.12
CA ASN A 118 -9.30 -15.19 12.21
C ASN A 118 -10.73 -14.80 11.83
N GLY A 119 -10.95 -14.26 10.63
CA GLY A 119 -12.30 -13.92 10.16
C GLY A 119 -13.23 -15.13 10.06
N ASN A 120 -12.70 -16.33 9.84
CA ASN A 120 -13.49 -17.57 9.82
C ASN A 120 -13.85 -18.06 11.23
N ARG A 121 -13.00 -17.82 12.24
CA ARG A 121 -13.30 -18.11 13.65
C ARG A 121 -14.41 -17.23 14.21
N ASP A 122 -14.42 -15.94 13.87
CA ASP A 122 -15.46 -15.02 14.34
C ASP A 122 -16.85 -15.36 13.78
N ARG A 123 -16.90 -16.04 12.62
CA ARG A 123 -18.16 -16.46 11.98
C ARG A 123 -18.76 -17.74 12.58
N GLU A 124 -17.95 -18.56 13.25
CA GLU A 124 -18.37 -19.85 13.83
C GLU A 124 -19.01 -19.72 15.23
N VAL A 125 -18.98 -18.52 15.85
CA VAL A 125 -19.51 -18.28 17.21
C VAL A 125 -21.00 -17.92 17.23
N LEU A 126 -21.67 -17.80 16.07
CA LEU A 126 -23.08 -17.38 15.97
C LEU A 126 -24.03 -18.49 15.49
N GLN A 127 -23.86 -19.72 15.95
CA GLN A 127 -24.93 -20.72 15.92
C GLN A 127 -25.44 -20.94 17.35
N PRO A 128 -26.67 -20.48 17.69
CA PRO A 128 -27.31 -20.97 18.91
C PRO A 128 -27.46 -22.48 18.77
N ARG A 129 -26.75 -23.23 19.63
CA ARG A 129 -26.98 -24.65 19.81
C ARG A 129 -28.38 -24.79 20.37
N GLU A 130 -29.34 -25.12 19.52
CA GLU A 130 -30.65 -25.56 19.99
C GLU A 130 -30.43 -26.79 20.87
N ALA A 131 -30.69 -26.60 22.16
CA ALA A 131 -30.56 -27.61 23.17
C ALA A 131 -31.59 -28.72 22.89
N SER A 132 -31.08 -29.92 22.63
CA SER A 132 -31.85 -31.15 22.72
C SER A 132 -32.13 -31.46 24.21
N GLY A 133 -33.40 -31.68 24.56
CA GLY A 133 -33.86 -32.24 25.84
C GLY A 133 -35.40 -32.09 25.95
N MET A 134 -36.18 -33.17 25.75
CA MET A 134 -36.76 -34.03 26.82
C MET A 134 -37.54 -33.19 27.85
N GLU A 135 -38.87 -33.21 27.99
CA GLU A 135 -39.86 -34.26 28.28
C GLU A 135 -41.27 -33.62 28.04
N ALA A 136 -42.38 -34.32 27.80
CA ALA A 136 -43.05 -35.12 28.81
C ALA A 136 -44.12 -36.03 28.19
N ARG A 137 -44.15 -37.26 28.69
CA ARG A 137 -45.28 -38.20 28.57
C ARG A 137 -46.48 -37.60 29.31
N ILE A 138 -47.62 -37.49 28.63
CA ILE A 138 -48.91 -37.36 29.31
C ILE A 138 -49.64 -38.68 29.09
N PHE A 139 -49.71 -39.46 30.16
CA PHE A 139 -50.71 -40.51 30.34
C PHE A 139 -52.09 -39.86 30.39
N ARG A 140 -53.01 -40.30 29.52
CA ARG A 140 -54.39 -40.54 29.91
C ARG A 140 -55.06 -41.53 28.96
#